data_AF-X0VLK1-F1
#
_entry.id   AF-X0VLK1-F1
#
_cell.length_a   1.000
_cell.length_b   1.000
_cell.length_c   1.000
_cell.angle_alpha   90.00
_cell.angle_beta   90.00
_cell.angle_gamma   90.00
#
_symmetry.space_group_name_H-M   'P 1'
#
loop_
_entity.id
_entity.type
_entity.pdbx_description
1 polymer ?
#
loop_
_entity_poly.entity_id
_entity_poly.type
_entity_poly.pdbx_seq_one_letter_code
_entity_poly.pdbx_strand_id
1 'polypeptide(L)'
;IIFANPPFVPTPDGIDGTITSNGGREGNKFIEVLFRRLDTFLKPQGEALILAFQIVENDKPLILNLISQYIECRSVEITPAQEKSIDFNVYLAAYLELFPKSKEAAMKWKSDLNTSYGENLSLSHYIIHIRARTDTQTTHFFADNFEEKFGVDLMLRYDERDLARGRVFENVILGQIS
;
A
#
# COMPACT_ATOMS: atom_id res chain seq x y z
N ILE A 1 -7.56 -7.46 -18.51
CA ILE A 1 -7.23 -6.42 -17.51
C ILE A 1 -7.48 -7.02 -16.14
N ILE A 2 -6.54 -6.91 -15.22
CA ILE A 2 -6.74 -7.23 -13.80
C ILE A 2 -7.02 -5.92 -13.06
N PHE A 3 -8.12 -5.88 -12.31
CA PHE A 3 -8.37 -4.83 -11.33
C PHE A 3 -8.21 -5.45 -9.94
N ALA A 4 -7.35 -4.86 -9.13
CA ALA A 4 -7.10 -5.35 -7.78
C ALA A 4 -7.11 -4.17 -6.80
N ASN A 5 -8.03 -4.24 -5.83
CA ASN A 5 -7.94 -3.47 -4.59
C ASN A 5 -7.93 -4.42 -3.36
N PRO A 6 -6.94 -5.33 -3.23
CA PRO A 6 -6.88 -6.15 -2.04
C PRO A 6 -6.70 -5.29 -0.78
N PRO A 7 -7.05 -5.85 0.38
CA PRO A 7 -6.95 -5.11 1.62
C PRO A 7 -5.46 -5.15 2.02
N PHE A 8 -4.71 -4.16 1.55
CA PHE A 8 -3.23 -4.11 1.56
C PHE A 8 -2.68 -3.13 2.58
N VAL A 9 -3.43 -2.87 3.64
CA VAL A 9 -3.00 -1.86 4.58
C VAL A 9 -1.89 -2.42 5.47
N PRO A 10 -0.78 -1.70 5.63
CA PRO A 10 0.25 -2.05 6.61
C PRO A 10 -0.38 -2.16 8.00
N THR A 11 -0.24 -3.33 8.61
CA THR A 11 -0.78 -3.63 9.94
C THR A 11 0.24 -4.43 10.76
N PRO A 12 0.21 -4.32 12.10
CA PRO A 12 0.98 -5.20 12.96
C PRO A 12 0.54 -6.66 12.77
N ASP A 13 1.51 -7.58 12.84
CA ASP A 13 1.22 -9.01 12.76
C ASP A 13 0.35 -9.47 13.95
N GLY A 14 -0.62 -10.35 13.68
CA GLY A 14 -1.34 -11.10 14.71
C GLY A 14 -2.42 -10.33 15.49
N ILE A 15 -3.00 -9.27 14.92
CA ILE A 15 -4.09 -8.54 15.56
C ILE A 15 -5.45 -9.08 15.12
N ASP A 16 -6.16 -9.71 16.06
CA ASP A 16 -7.53 -10.19 15.90
C ASP A 16 -8.47 -9.05 15.49
N GLY A 17 -9.40 -9.32 14.58
CA GLY A 17 -10.37 -8.34 14.06
C GLY A 17 -9.89 -7.49 12.89
N THR A 18 -8.64 -7.65 12.46
CA THR A 18 -8.14 -7.03 11.23
C THR A 18 -8.12 -7.99 10.05
N ILE A 19 -8.74 -7.58 8.93
CA ILE A 19 -8.85 -8.37 7.69
C ILE A 19 -7.46 -8.57 7.05
N THR A 20 -6.50 -7.69 7.36
CA THR A 20 -5.25 -7.49 6.62
C THR A 20 -3.98 -7.92 7.33
N SER A 21 -4.05 -8.48 8.54
CA SER A 21 -2.87 -8.99 9.26
C SER A 21 -2.10 -10.05 8.45
N ASN A 22 -2.78 -10.76 7.55
CA ASN A 22 -2.16 -11.71 6.63
C ASN A 22 -1.40 -11.05 5.45
N GLY A 23 -1.54 -9.75 5.25
CA GLY A 23 -0.78 -8.96 4.27
C GLY A 23 0.70 -8.76 4.66
N GLY A 24 1.07 -9.18 5.87
CA GLY A 24 2.40 -9.00 6.45
C GLY A 24 2.64 -7.57 6.92
N ARG A 25 3.73 -7.38 7.68
CA ARG A 25 4.11 -6.10 8.30
C ARG A 25 4.13 -4.87 7.37
N GLU A 26 4.36 -5.07 6.07
CA GLU A 26 4.39 -3.98 5.07
C GLU A 26 3.10 -3.88 4.25
N GLY A 27 2.12 -4.77 4.46
CA GLY A 27 0.91 -4.90 3.64
C GLY A 27 1.14 -5.55 2.27
N ASN A 28 2.37 -5.98 1.98
CA ASN A 28 2.83 -6.31 0.63
C ASN A 28 2.77 -7.80 0.25
N LYS A 29 2.49 -8.72 1.17
CA LYS A 29 2.57 -10.17 0.91
C LYS A 29 1.65 -10.63 -0.22
N PHE A 30 0.43 -10.09 -0.29
CA PHE A 30 -0.51 -10.44 -1.36
C PHE A 30 -0.10 -9.81 -2.70
N ILE A 31 0.51 -8.62 -2.69
CA ILE A 31 1.06 -7.97 -3.89
C ILE A 31 2.21 -8.80 -4.44
N GLU A 32 3.11 -9.24 -3.57
CA GLU A 32 4.23 -10.10 -3.95
C GLU A 32 3.72 -11.36 -4.66
N VAL A 33 2.72 -12.05 -4.08
CA VAL A 33 2.12 -13.24 -4.70
C VAL A 33 1.48 -12.91 -6.05
N LEU A 34 0.78 -11.77 -6.15
CA LEU A 34 0.19 -11.31 -7.41
C LEU A 34 1.27 -11.05 -8.47
N PHE A 35 2.33 -10.31 -8.14
CA PHE A 35 3.41 -9.97 -9.06
C PHE A 35 4.14 -11.22 -9.55
N ARG A 36 4.50 -12.13 -8.64
CA ARG A 36 5.15 -13.41 -8.98
C ARG A 36 4.35 -14.28 -9.95
N ARG A 37 3.02 -14.13 -9.96
CA ARG A 37 2.11 -14.93 -10.77
C ARG A 37 1.45 -14.14 -11.89
N LEU A 38 1.84 -12.88 -12.07
CA LEU A 38 1.10 -11.93 -12.89
C LEU A 38 0.95 -12.44 -14.33
N ASP A 39 2.04 -12.92 -14.93
CA ASP A 39 2.02 -13.43 -16.31
C ASP A 39 1.36 -14.81 -16.46
N THR A 40 1.05 -15.49 -15.37
CA THR A 40 0.15 -16.67 -15.42
C THR A 40 -1.30 -16.25 -15.64
N PHE A 41 -1.68 -15.04 -15.22
CA PHE A 41 -3.05 -14.53 -15.28
C PHE A 41 -3.27 -13.49 -16.38
N LEU A 42 -2.22 -12.78 -16.81
CA LEU A 42 -2.27 -11.81 -17.88
C LEU A 42 -1.75 -12.39 -19.20
N LYS A 43 -2.53 -12.19 -20.26
CA LYS A 43 -2.00 -12.30 -21.63
C LYS A 43 -0.90 -11.24 -21.86
N PRO A 44 -0.01 -11.40 -22.85
CA PRO A 44 1.05 -10.42 -23.13
C PRO A 44 0.53 -8.98 -23.31
N GLN A 45 -0.58 -8.81 -24.02
CA GLN A 45 -1.27 -7.53 -24.23
C GLN A 45 -2.12 -7.06 -23.05
N GLY A 46 -2.20 -7.85 -21.97
CA GLY A 46 -3.01 -7.56 -20.80
C GLY A 46 -2.31 -6.59 -19.86
N GLU A 47 -3.12 -5.75 -19.22
CA GLU A 47 -2.68 -4.76 -18.23
C GLU A 47 -3.24 -5.10 -16.83
N ALA A 48 -2.61 -4.58 -15.78
CA ALA A 48 -3.13 -4.61 -14.42
C ALA A 48 -3.15 -3.21 -13.80
N LEU A 49 -4.25 -2.90 -13.12
CA LEU A 49 -4.40 -1.70 -12.32
C LEU A 49 -4.63 -2.11 -10.86
N ILE A 50 -3.76 -1.63 -9.97
CA ILE A 50 -3.73 -2.03 -8.57
C ILE A 50 -3.79 -0.79 -7.70
N LEU A 51 -4.78 -0.69 -6.81
CA LEU A 51 -4.80 0.29 -5.74
C LEU A 51 -4.12 -0.32 -4.53
N ALA A 52 -3.10 0.36 -3.99
CA ALA A 52 -2.35 -0.12 -2.84
C ALA A 52 -2.08 1.03 -1.85
N PHE A 53 -2.24 0.73 -0.57
CA PHE A 53 -1.75 1.58 0.51
C PHE A 53 -0.36 1.11 0.89
N GLN A 54 0.62 2.01 0.90
CA GLN A 54 2.03 1.65 0.95
C GLN A 54 2.76 2.41 2.04
N ILE A 55 3.69 1.72 2.72
CA ILE A 55 4.76 2.39 3.47
C ILE A 55 5.67 3.08 2.46
N VAL A 56 6.02 4.32 2.77
CA VAL A 56 6.89 5.20 1.98
C VAL A 56 8.14 5.51 2.81
N GLU A 57 9.30 5.17 2.25
CA GLU A 57 10.63 5.44 2.78
C GLU A 57 11.31 6.47 1.87
N ASN A 58 11.73 7.62 2.41
CA ASN A 58 12.42 8.68 1.64
C ASN A 58 11.69 9.01 0.31
N ASP A 59 10.39 9.26 0.41
CA ASP A 59 9.48 9.57 -0.72
C ASP A 59 9.30 8.44 -1.75
N LYS A 60 9.73 7.22 -1.42
CA LYS A 60 9.59 6.04 -2.28
C LYS A 60 8.73 4.95 -1.62
N PRO A 61 7.66 4.47 -2.27
CA PRO A 61 6.87 3.38 -1.74
C PRO A 61 7.67 2.07 -1.80
N LEU A 62 7.59 1.25 -0.74
CA LEU A 62 8.34 0.00 -0.65
C LEU A 62 7.99 -1.02 -1.75
N ILE A 63 6.83 -0.86 -2.41
CA ILE A 63 6.43 -1.68 -3.56
C ILE A 63 7.43 -1.64 -4.73
N LEU A 64 8.25 -0.58 -4.83
CA LEU A 64 9.30 -0.50 -5.88
C LEU A 64 10.27 -1.68 -5.83
N ASN A 65 10.54 -2.20 -4.64
CA ASN A 65 11.39 -3.37 -4.45
C ASN A 65 10.76 -4.60 -5.11
N LEU A 66 9.46 -4.80 -4.90
CA LEU A 66 8.71 -5.90 -5.51
C LEU A 66 8.57 -5.75 -7.03
N ILE A 67 8.35 -4.53 -7.52
CA ILE A 67 8.27 -4.27 -8.96
C ILE A 67 9.59 -4.66 -9.62
N SER A 68 10.70 -4.20 -9.06
CA SER A 68 12.05 -4.45 -9.60
C SER A 68 12.42 -5.94 -9.56
N GLN A 69 11.91 -6.67 -8.58
CA GLN A 69 12.22 -8.08 -8.38
C GLN A 69 11.36 -9.03 -9.22
N TYR A 70 10.08 -8.70 -9.43
CA TYR A 70 9.09 -9.68 -9.92
C TYR A 70 8.38 -9.30 -11.21
N ILE A 71 8.39 -8.02 -11.60
CA ILE A 71 7.76 -7.60 -12.85
C ILE A 71 8.80 -7.62 -13.96
N GLU A 72 8.50 -8.35 -15.04
CA GLU A 72 9.39 -8.51 -16.18
C GLU A 72 8.79 -7.91 -17.45
N CYS A 73 9.66 -7.21 -18.19
CA CYS A 73 9.42 -6.66 -19.51
C CYS A 73 8.11 -5.87 -19.62
N ARG A 74 7.82 -5.02 -18.64
CA ARG A 74 6.62 -4.17 -18.60
C ARG A 74 6.97 -2.78 -18.11
N SER A 75 6.24 -1.78 -18.57
CA SER A 75 6.30 -0.44 -17.98
C SER A 75 5.31 -0.35 -16.82
N VAL A 76 5.75 0.19 -15.70
CA VAL A 76 4.96 0.34 -14.46
C VAL A 76 4.86 1.81 -14.09
N GLU A 77 3.67 2.37 -14.25
CA GLU A 77 3.36 3.73 -13.84
C GLU A 77 2.82 3.72 -12.41
N ILE A 78 3.34 4.61 -11.56
CA ILE A 78 2.94 4.72 -10.15
C ILE A 78 2.39 6.13 -9.94
N THR A 79 1.08 6.21 -9.74
CA THR A 79 0.36 7.47 -9.58
C THR A 79 -0.01 7.64 -8.10
N PRO A 80 0.48 8.67 -7.39
CA PRO A 80 -0.02 9.00 -6.06
C PRO A 80 -1.53 9.24 -6.09
N ALA A 81 -2.27 8.65 -5.16
CA ALA A 81 -3.72 8.73 -5.05
C ALA A 81 -4.16 9.42 -3.75
N GLN A 82 -3.27 10.22 -3.17
CA GLN A 82 -3.46 10.95 -1.93
C GLN A 82 -2.62 12.23 -1.99
N GLU A 83 -3.22 13.37 -1.62
CA GLU A 83 -2.56 14.69 -1.67
C GLU A 83 -1.31 14.76 -0.77
N LYS A 84 -1.38 14.16 0.41
CA LYS A 84 -0.28 14.13 1.38
C LYS A 84 -0.15 12.74 1.98
N SER A 85 1.09 12.24 2.15
CA SER A 85 1.32 11.02 2.94
C SER A 85 0.99 11.26 4.43
N ILE A 86 0.69 10.17 5.13
CA ILE A 86 0.40 10.16 6.57
C ILE A 86 1.70 9.79 7.29
N ASP A 87 2.15 10.61 8.24
CA ASP A 87 3.29 10.24 9.08
C ASP A 87 3.03 8.90 9.79
N PHE A 88 4.02 8.01 9.80
CA PHE A 88 3.85 6.67 10.36
C PHE A 88 3.49 6.69 11.85
N ASN A 89 3.99 7.66 12.62
CA ASN A 89 3.64 7.79 14.04
C ASN A 89 2.20 8.27 14.23
N VAL A 90 1.69 9.13 13.35
CA VAL A 90 0.28 9.54 13.35
C VAL A 90 -0.61 8.33 13.05
N TYR A 91 -0.23 7.53 12.05
CA TYR A 91 -0.93 6.29 11.72
C TYR A 91 -0.90 5.26 12.87
N LEU A 92 0.26 5.06 13.49
CA LEU A 92 0.41 4.20 14.65
C LEU A 92 -0.43 4.68 15.85
N ALA A 93 -0.48 5.98 16.10
CA ALA A 93 -1.29 6.55 17.17
C ALA A 93 -2.79 6.28 16.94
N ALA A 94 -3.28 6.43 15.70
CA ALA A 94 -4.64 6.05 15.33
C ALA A 94 -4.90 4.55 15.55
N TYR A 95 -3.92 3.70 15.21
CA TYR A 95 -4.00 2.27 15.42
C TYR A 95 -4.11 1.91 16.92
N LEU A 96 -3.27 2.53 17.75
CA LEU A 96 -3.27 2.32 19.21
C LEU A 96 -4.52 2.86 19.90
N GLU A 97 -5.13 3.91 19.36
CA GLU A 97 -6.42 4.44 19.82
C GLU A 97 -7.55 3.43 19.57
N LEU A 98 -7.54 2.78 18.41
CA LEU A 98 -8.58 1.82 18.01
C LEU A 98 -8.35 0.41 18.58
N PHE A 99 -7.08 0.01 18.77
CA PHE A 99 -6.68 -1.31 19.24
C PHE A 99 -5.74 -1.22 20.45
N PRO A 100 -6.19 -0.66 21.59
CA PRO A 100 -5.33 -0.42 22.74
C PRO A 100 -4.75 -1.71 23.34
N LYS A 101 -5.46 -2.83 23.23
CA LYS A 101 -5.00 -4.15 23.69
C LYS A 101 -3.80 -4.68 22.89
N SER A 102 -3.60 -4.18 21.67
CA SER A 102 -2.53 -4.62 20.76
C SER A 102 -1.27 -3.76 20.84
N LYS A 103 -1.13 -2.95 21.90
CA LYS A 103 -0.02 -1.99 22.05
C LYS A 103 1.36 -2.63 21.90
N GLU A 104 1.59 -3.78 22.53
CA GLU A 104 2.89 -4.45 22.46
C GLU A 104 3.23 -4.88 21.02
N ALA A 105 2.28 -5.51 20.33
CA ALA A 105 2.44 -5.91 18.94
C ALA A 105 2.67 -4.71 18.01
N ALA A 106 1.92 -3.62 18.20
CA ALA A 106 2.06 -2.40 17.42
C ALA A 106 3.43 -1.70 17.64
N MET A 107 3.93 -1.70 18.88
CA MET A 107 5.26 -1.16 19.19
C MET A 107 6.38 -2.04 18.64
N LYS A 108 6.23 -3.36 18.70
CA LYS A 108 7.16 -4.30 18.06
C LYS A 108 7.20 -4.08 16.55
N TRP A 109 6.03 -3.96 15.92
CA TRP A 109 5.89 -3.69 14.50
C TRP A 109 6.63 -2.40 14.09
N LYS A 110 6.43 -1.31 14.83
CA LYS A 110 7.20 -0.07 14.63
C LYS A 110 8.70 -0.31 14.72
N SER A 111 9.16 -1.03 15.75
CA SER A 111 10.59 -1.32 15.93
C SER A 111 11.16 -2.12 14.76
N ASP A 112 10.44 -3.14 14.28
CA ASP A 112 10.88 -4.00 13.18
C ASP A 112 10.97 -3.21 11.85
N LEU A 113 9.99 -2.33 11.59
CA LEU A 113 10.00 -1.45 10.42
C LEU A 113 11.15 -0.44 10.49
N ASN A 114 11.32 0.23 11.64
CA ASN A 114 12.42 1.18 11.83
C ASN A 114 13.80 0.53 11.68
N THR A 115 13.94 -0.71 12.14
CA THR A 115 15.18 -1.48 11.97
C THR A 115 15.48 -1.76 10.49
N SER A 116 14.44 -1.97 9.69
CA SER A 116 14.59 -2.37 8.28
C SER A 116 14.73 -1.16 7.35
N TYR A 117 14.04 -0.05 7.64
CA TYR A 117 13.80 1.07 6.70
C TYR A 117 14.09 2.45 7.30
N GLY A 118 14.62 2.51 8.53
CA GLY A 118 14.82 3.77 9.24
C GLY A 118 13.54 4.39 9.81
N GLU A 119 13.67 5.53 10.47
CA GLU A 119 12.59 6.13 11.26
C GLU A 119 11.66 7.06 10.45
N ASN A 120 12.12 7.50 9.28
CA ASN A 120 11.41 8.46 8.43
C ASN A 120 10.43 7.73 7.49
N LEU A 121 9.39 7.15 8.09
CA LEU A 121 8.36 6.41 7.37
C LEU A 121 7.06 7.21 7.31
N SER A 122 6.38 7.09 6.18
CA SER A 122 5.01 7.58 6.01
C SER A 122 4.15 6.55 5.27
N LEU A 123 2.85 6.78 5.12
CA LEU A 123 1.97 5.94 4.35
C LEU A 123 1.18 6.73 3.32
N SER A 124 1.02 6.19 2.11
CA SER A 124 0.24 6.84 1.06
C SER A 124 -0.44 5.82 0.14
N HIS A 125 -1.53 6.24 -0.49
CA HIS A 125 -2.20 5.46 -1.53
C HIS A 125 -1.53 5.69 -2.87
N TYR A 126 -1.37 4.61 -3.63
CA TYR A 126 -0.88 4.64 -5.00
C TYR A 126 -1.77 3.80 -5.89
N ILE A 127 -1.98 4.28 -7.12
CA ILE A 127 -2.44 3.45 -8.22
C ILE A 127 -1.21 3.00 -9.01
N ILE A 128 -1.05 1.69 -9.12
CA ILE A 128 0.03 1.04 -9.85
C ILE A 128 -0.57 0.49 -11.14
N HIS A 129 -0.17 1.07 -12.26
CA HIS A 129 -0.57 0.63 -13.58
C HIS A 129 0.57 -0.12 -14.25
N ILE A 130 0.42 -1.44 -14.31
CA ILE A 130 1.33 -2.33 -15.04
C ILE A 130 0.79 -2.50 -16.46
N ARG A 131 1.54 -1.97 -17.43
CA ARG A 131 1.19 -2.01 -18.86
C ARG A 131 1.40 -3.40 -19.47
N ALA A 132 0.99 -3.55 -20.73
CA ALA A 132 1.29 -4.72 -21.55
C ALA A 132 2.80 -5.04 -21.58
N ARG A 133 3.13 -6.30 -21.87
CA ARG A 133 4.53 -6.71 -22.08
C ARG A 133 5.13 -5.96 -23.27
N THR A 134 6.41 -5.63 -23.12
CA THR A 134 7.26 -5.04 -24.13
C THR A 134 8.45 -5.97 -24.40
N ASP A 135 9.24 -5.68 -25.43
CA ASP A 135 10.49 -6.39 -25.71
C ASP A 135 11.69 -5.80 -24.95
N THR A 136 11.44 -4.82 -24.07
CA THR A 136 12.46 -4.09 -23.31
C THR A 136 12.46 -4.52 -21.85
N GLN A 137 13.52 -4.15 -21.12
CA GLN A 137 13.55 -4.33 -19.67
C GLN A 137 12.41 -3.57 -18.99
N THR A 138 11.99 -4.06 -17.81
CA THR A 138 11.03 -3.40 -16.94
C THR A 138 11.49 -1.98 -16.60
N THR A 139 10.58 -1.03 -16.73
CA THR A 139 10.77 0.35 -16.29
C THR A 139 9.66 0.72 -15.32
N HIS A 140 9.97 1.61 -14.38
CA HIS A 140 8.97 2.20 -13.52
C HIS A 140 9.17 3.71 -13.43
N PHE A 141 8.08 4.46 -13.26
CA PHE A 141 8.11 5.91 -13.13
C PHE A 141 6.91 6.41 -12.32
N PHE A 142 7.07 7.60 -11.75
CA PHE A 142 5.99 8.30 -11.07
C PHE A 142 5.28 9.24 -12.04
N ALA A 143 3.96 9.34 -11.92
CA ALA A 143 3.15 10.25 -12.70
C ALA A 143 2.14 10.97 -11.80
N ASP A 144 2.24 12.29 -11.74
CA ASP A 144 1.30 13.16 -11.00
C ASP A 144 0.14 13.59 -11.91
N ASN A 145 -0.56 12.60 -12.45
CA ASN A 145 -1.61 12.77 -13.48
C ASN A 145 -2.97 12.19 -13.04
N PHE A 146 -3.22 12.11 -11.73
CA PHE A 146 -4.40 11.43 -11.20
C PHE A 146 -5.71 12.01 -11.77
N GLU A 147 -5.88 13.32 -11.70
CA GLU A 147 -7.08 14.01 -12.20
C GLU A 147 -7.26 13.81 -13.71
N GLU A 148 -6.20 14.01 -14.49
CA GLU A 148 -6.21 13.82 -15.95
C GLU A 148 -6.63 12.38 -16.32
N LYS A 149 -6.10 11.39 -15.61
CA LYS A 149 -6.25 9.98 -15.94
C LYS A 149 -7.57 9.39 -15.46
N PHE A 150 -8.07 9.82 -14.30
CA PHE A 150 -9.24 9.24 -13.66
C PHE A 150 -10.47 10.16 -13.65
N GLY A 151 -10.33 11.42 -14.06
CA GLY A 151 -11.43 12.39 -14.13
C GLY A 151 -12.00 12.76 -12.76
N VAL A 152 -11.24 12.51 -11.69
CA VAL A 152 -11.64 12.78 -10.31
C VAL A 152 -10.56 13.61 -9.65
N ASP A 153 -10.95 14.76 -9.12
CA ASP A 153 -10.14 15.49 -8.15
C ASP A 153 -10.33 14.82 -6.77
N LEU A 154 -9.33 14.04 -6.35
CA LEU A 154 -9.32 13.36 -5.05
C LEU A 154 -8.82 14.26 -3.90
N MET A 155 -8.69 15.58 -4.12
CA MET A 155 -8.25 16.58 -3.12
C MET A 155 -9.31 16.83 -2.03
N LEU A 156 -9.78 15.77 -1.39
CA LEU A 156 -10.48 15.88 -0.12
C LEU A 156 -9.44 16.18 0.95
N ARG A 157 -9.38 17.45 1.37
CA ARG A 157 -8.55 17.91 2.48
C ARG A 157 -9.07 17.33 3.79
N TYR A 158 -8.59 16.15 4.14
CA TYR A 158 -8.82 15.57 5.44
C TYR A 158 -7.75 16.03 6.43
N ASP A 159 -8.17 16.24 7.68
CA ASP A 159 -7.20 16.28 8.79
C ASP A 159 -6.42 14.96 8.80
N GLU A 160 -5.09 15.04 8.96
CA GLU A 160 -4.20 13.88 8.84
C GLU A 160 -4.55 12.78 9.86
N ARG A 161 -5.05 13.16 11.05
CA ARG A 161 -5.50 12.22 12.07
C ARG A 161 -6.80 11.53 11.64
N ASP A 162 -7.75 12.26 11.10
CA ASP A 162 -9.02 11.69 10.62
C ASP A 162 -8.77 10.76 9.43
N LEU A 163 -7.86 11.15 8.53
CA LEU A 163 -7.42 10.31 7.42
C LEU A 163 -6.76 9.02 7.95
N ALA A 164 -5.85 9.13 8.92
CA ALA A 164 -5.21 7.97 9.55
C ALA A 164 -6.23 7.02 10.17
N ARG A 165 -7.21 7.54 10.93
CA ARG A 165 -8.28 6.73 11.52
C ARG A 165 -9.11 6.05 10.44
N GLY A 166 -9.50 6.78 9.39
CA GLY A 166 -10.22 6.25 8.24
C GLY A 166 -9.47 5.06 7.61
N ARG A 167 -8.16 5.21 7.39
CA ARG A 167 -7.33 4.14 6.82
C ARG A 167 -7.18 2.93 7.74
N VAL A 168 -7.12 3.12 9.06
CA VAL A 168 -7.15 1.99 9.99
C VAL A 168 -8.51 1.27 9.92
N PHE A 169 -9.62 2.02 9.89
CA PHE A 169 -10.99 1.48 9.83
C PHE A 169 -11.29 0.67 8.58
N GLU A 170 -10.67 0.98 7.43
CA GLU A 170 -10.78 0.18 6.21
C GLU A 170 -10.39 -1.30 6.43
N ASN A 171 -9.66 -1.61 7.51
CA ASN A 171 -9.16 -2.96 7.82
C ASN A 171 -9.95 -3.73 8.87
N VAL A 172 -11.02 -3.16 9.41
CA VAL A 172 -11.66 -3.69 10.62
C VAL A 172 -13.02 -4.31 10.31
N ILE A 173 -13.26 -5.50 10.84
CA ILE A 173 -14.62 -6.07 10.88
C ILE A 173 -15.34 -5.44 12.07
N LEU A 174 -16.32 -4.57 11.80
CA LEU A 174 -17.04 -3.74 12.79
C LEU A 174 -17.69 -4.52 13.96
N GLY A 175 -17.80 -5.85 13.88
CA GLY A 175 -18.33 -6.72 14.94
C GLY A 175 -17.30 -7.19 15.98
N GLN A 176 -16.02 -6.85 15.84
CA GLN A 176 -14.95 -7.27 16.77
C GLN A 176 -14.27 -6.12 17.54
N ILE A 177 -14.80 -4.91 17.43
CA ILE A 177 -14.34 -3.76 18.23
C ILE A 177 -15.11 -3.78 19.56
N SER A 178 -14.49 -4.30 20.62
CA SER A 178 -15.06 -4.41 21.98
C SER A 178 -14.39 -3.48 22.98
#